data_AF-A0A095XPX8-F1
#
_entry.id   AF-A0A095XPX8-F1
#
_cell.length_a   1.000
_cell.length_b   1.000
_cell.length_c   1.000
_cell.angle_alpha   90.00
_cell.angle_beta   90.00
_cell.angle_gamma   90.00
#
_symmetry.space_group_name_H-M   'P 1'
#
loop_
_entity.id
_entity.type
_entity.pdbx_description
1 polymer ?
#
loop_
_entity_poly.entity_id
_entity_poly.type
_entity_poly.pdbx_seq_one_letter_code
_entity_poly.pdbx_strand_id
1 'polypeptide(L)'
;MNVEIRKLIDRLQALQGPDRNLDTDIAKLVGWTSRSELSSDGSGRTRTVWMLPTTSVPGRVPAYTENIHDAYQLAQIISPSNVGGVSWEDGEGHARLEGGHYWRGATPAIALCLAAIATRADAGS
;
A
#
# COMPACT_ATOMS: atom_id res chain seq x y z
N MET A 1 -8.78 11.00 -12.17
CA MET A 1 -8.04 9.80 -11.69
C MET A 1 -6.78 9.56 -12.53
N ASN A 2 -5.61 9.54 -11.88
CA ASN A 2 -4.29 9.28 -12.49
C ASN A 2 -4.21 7.85 -13.06
N VAL A 3 -3.69 7.68 -14.30
CA VAL A 3 -3.60 6.40 -15.02
C VAL A 3 -2.80 5.34 -14.23
N GLU A 4 -1.71 5.74 -13.56
CA GLU A 4 -0.88 4.81 -12.78
C GLU A 4 -1.58 4.37 -11.50
N ILE A 5 -2.34 5.26 -10.86
CA ILE A 5 -3.18 4.90 -9.70
C ILE A 5 -4.28 3.94 -10.12
N ARG A 6 -4.91 4.16 -11.29
CA ARG A 6 -5.95 3.25 -11.78
C ARG A 6 -5.39 1.84 -12.06
N LYS A 7 -4.24 1.74 -12.73
CA LYS A 7 -3.57 0.45 -12.95
C LYS A 7 -3.22 -0.26 -11.65
N LEU A 8 -2.79 0.49 -10.62
CA LEU A 8 -2.51 -0.09 -9.30
C LEU A 8 -3.77 -0.64 -8.64
N ILE A 9 -4.89 0.10 -8.70
CA ILE A 9 -6.20 -0.37 -8.21
C ILE A 9 -6.62 -1.64 -8.96
N ASP A 10 -6.56 -1.67 -10.29
CA ASP A 10 -6.95 -2.84 -11.08
C ASP A 10 -6.10 -4.08 -10.72
N ARG A 11 -4.78 -3.90 -10.50
CA ARG A 11 -3.89 -5.00 -10.07
C ARG A 11 -4.21 -5.49 -8.65
N LEU A 12 -4.52 -4.60 -7.72
CA LEU A 12 -4.92 -4.97 -6.36
C LEU A 12 -6.27 -5.69 -6.32
N GLN A 13 -7.24 -5.30 -7.15
CA GLN A 13 -8.53 -5.98 -7.24
C GLN A 13 -8.41 -7.41 -7.79
N ALA A 14 -7.39 -7.68 -8.62
CA ALA A 14 -7.16 -9.01 -9.18
C ALA A 14 -6.44 -9.98 -8.22
N LEU A 15 -5.87 -9.47 -7.11
CA LEU A 15 -5.13 -10.31 -6.16
C LEU A 15 -6.04 -11.35 -5.49
N GLN A 16 -5.47 -12.54 -5.30
CA GLN A 16 -6.06 -13.62 -4.51
C GLN A 16 -5.36 -13.80 -3.15
N GLY A 17 -4.35 -12.97 -2.86
CA GLY A 17 -3.55 -13.03 -1.65
C GLY A 17 -2.47 -11.94 -1.62
N PRO A 18 -1.61 -11.93 -0.59
CA PRO A 18 -0.56 -10.93 -0.43
C PRO A 18 0.44 -10.88 -1.59
N ASP A 19 0.93 -9.69 -1.94
CA ASP A 19 1.89 -9.47 -3.03
C ASP A 19 2.92 -8.38 -2.67
N ARG A 20 4.18 -8.80 -2.50
CA ARG A 20 5.30 -7.93 -2.14
C ARG A 20 5.74 -6.95 -3.23
N ASN A 21 5.49 -7.27 -4.50
CA ASN A 21 5.77 -6.33 -5.59
C ASN A 21 4.75 -5.19 -5.56
N LEU A 22 3.48 -5.51 -5.30
CA LEU A 22 2.46 -4.48 -5.13
C LEU A 22 2.65 -3.67 -3.84
N ASP A 23 3.10 -4.27 -2.74
CA ASP A 23 3.49 -3.51 -1.55
C ASP A 23 4.57 -2.46 -1.87
N THR A 24 5.50 -2.82 -2.74
CA THR A 24 6.58 -1.93 -3.20
C THR A 24 6.04 -0.78 -4.06
N ASP A 25 5.08 -1.07 -4.95
CA ASP A 25 4.43 -0.05 -5.77
C ASP A 25 3.59 0.91 -4.92
N ILE A 26 2.90 0.39 -3.89
CA ILE A 26 2.18 1.20 -2.89
C ILE A 26 3.16 2.07 -2.09
N ALA A 27 4.30 1.52 -1.66
CA ALA A 27 5.30 2.27 -0.91
C ALA A 27 5.79 3.49 -1.70
N LYS A 28 6.10 3.31 -2.99
CA LYS A 28 6.49 4.41 -3.89
C LYS A 28 5.40 5.48 -4.00
N LEU A 29 4.12 5.07 -4.06
CA LEU A 29 2.99 6.00 -4.10
C LEU A 29 2.97 6.94 -2.88
N VAL A 30 3.35 6.45 -1.70
CA VAL A 30 3.43 7.25 -0.46
C VAL A 30 4.83 7.80 -0.16
N GLY A 31 5.69 7.86 -1.18
CA GLY A 31 6.97 8.60 -1.13
C GLY A 31 8.17 7.79 -0.66
N TRP A 32 8.05 6.46 -0.54
CA TRP A 32 9.25 5.64 -0.30
C TRP A 32 10.16 5.69 -1.52
N THR A 33 11.46 5.73 -1.27
CA THR A 33 12.47 5.68 -2.32
C THR A 33 13.40 4.50 -2.11
N SER A 34 14.01 4.01 -3.18
CA SER A 34 14.99 2.93 -3.13
C SER A 34 16.29 3.36 -3.79
N ARG A 35 17.42 2.93 -3.23
CA ARG A 35 18.73 3.04 -3.88
C ARG A 35 19.48 1.72 -3.86
N SER A 36 20.34 1.54 -4.85
CA SER A 36 21.24 0.39 -4.92
C SER A 36 22.52 0.72 -4.16
N GLU A 37 22.90 -0.13 -3.21
CA GLU A 37 24.15 -0.03 -2.46
C GLU A 37 24.98 -1.29 -2.64
N LEU A 38 26.31 -1.17 -2.61
CA LEU A 38 27.18 -2.33 -2.52
C LEU A 38 26.96 -3.05 -1.19
N SER A 39 26.83 -4.36 -1.26
CA SER A 39 26.71 -5.20 -0.08
C SER A 39 28.00 -5.13 0.75
N SER A 40 27.85 -4.96 2.06
CA SER A 40 28.95 -4.90 3.01
C SER A 40 29.59 -6.26 3.30
N ASP A 41 29.04 -7.34 2.73
CA ASP A 41 29.52 -8.72 2.88
C ASP A 41 30.76 -9.06 2.02
N GLY A 42 31.29 -8.09 1.27
CA GLY A 42 32.45 -8.29 0.40
C GLY A 42 32.17 -9.09 -0.88
N SER A 43 30.91 -9.45 -1.14
CA SER A 43 30.53 -10.22 -2.33
C SER A 43 30.52 -9.41 -3.64
N GLY A 44 30.66 -8.08 -3.54
CA GLY A 44 30.52 -7.16 -4.67
C GLY A 44 29.10 -7.06 -5.23
N ARG A 45 28.11 -7.72 -4.60
CA ARG A 45 26.71 -7.67 -5.03
C ARG A 45 26.06 -6.36 -4.60
N THR A 46 25.18 -5.84 -5.44
CA THR A 46 24.32 -4.70 -5.08
C THR A 46 23.07 -5.18 -4.36
N ARG A 47 22.70 -4.52 -3.27
CA ARG A 47 21.41 -4.70 -2.59
C ARG A 47 20.54 -3.45 -2.73
N THR A 48 19.23 -3.63 -2.76
CA THR A 48 18.27 -2.53 -2.74
C THR A 48 18.00 -2.12 -1.30
N VAL A 49 18.23 -0.85 -0.99
CA VAL A 49 17.92 -0.24 0.31
C VAL A 49 16.74 0.72 0.12
N TRP A 50 15.70 0.51 0.92
CA TRP A 50 14.50 1.34 0.94
C TRP A 50 14.64 2.42 2.01
N MET A 51 14.19 3.63 1.68
CA MET A 51 14.28 4.81 2.54
C MET A 51 12.88 5.30 2.87
N LEU A 52 12.67 5.67 4.13
CA LEU A 52 11.39 6.21 4.58
C LEU A 52 11.10 7.57 3.91
N PRO A 53 9.82 7.94 3.71
CA PRO A 53 9.46 9.22 3.10
C PRO A 53 9.87 10.42 3.97
N THR A 54 9.80 10.28 5.30
CA THR A 54 9.98 11.36 6.27
C THR A 54 11.41 11.45 6.80
N THR A 55 12.17 10.36 6.73
CA THR A 55 13.54 10.28 7.23
C THR A 55 14.41 9.61 6.18
N SER A 56 15.61 10.13 5.94
CA SER A 56 16.61 9.46 5.11
C SER A 56 17.25 8.28 5.86
N VAL A 57 16.43 7.50 6.59
CA VAL A 57 16.82 6.30 7.32
C VAL A 57 16.40 5.08 6.51
N PRO A 58 17.28 4.06 6.37
CA PRO A 58 16.92 2.78 5.79
C PRO A 58 15.77 2.11 6.55
N GLY A 59 14.81 1.57 5.82
CA GLY A 59 13.67 0.83 6.38
C GLY A 59 13.29 -0.37 5.54
N ARG A 60 12.35 -1.15 6.05
CA ARG A 60 11.70 -2.23 5.30
C ARG A 60 10.35 -1.73 4.81
N VAL A 61 10.07 -1.93 3.52
CA VAL A 61 8.74 -1.67 2.95
C VAL A 61 7.69 -2.47 3.75
N PRO A 62 6.65 -1.83 4.31
CA PRO A 62 5.59 -2.50 5.05
C PRO A 62 4.87 -3.57 4.23
N ALA A 63 4.22 -4.51 4.90
CA ALA A 63 3.47 -5.60 4.27
C ALA A 63 2.01 -5.20 4.06
N TYR A 64 1.77 -4.17 3.25
CA TYR A 64 0.46 -3.55 3.07
C TYR A 64 -0.64 -4.54 2.67
N THR A 65 -0.35 -5.47 1.74
CA THR A 65 -1.32 -6.46 1.25
C THR A 65 -1.49 -7.68 2.16
N GLU A 66 -0.61 -7.86 3.15
CA GLU A 66 -0.61 -9.01 4.08
C GLU A 66 -1.11 -8.62 5.48
N ASN A 67 -0.64 -7.48 5.98
CA ASN A 67 -0.79 -7.07 7.37
C ASN A 67 -1.78 -5.92 7.48
N ILE A 68 -2.87 -6.16 8.22
CA ILE A 68 -3.94 -5.17 8.39
C ILE A 68 -3.49 -3.90 9.13
N HIS A 69 -2.51 -4.00 10.04
CA HIS A 69 -1.96 -2.84 10.72
C HIS A 69 -1.18 -1.96 9.74
N ASP A 70 -0.33 -2.56 8.90
CA ASP A 70 0.40 -1.81 7.86
C ASP A 70 -0.55 -1.17 6.85
N ALA A 71 -1.60 -1.88 6.43
CA ALA A 71 -2.66 -1.33 5.58
C ALA A 71 -3.40 -0.16 6.25
N TYR A 72 -3.64 -0.24 7.56
CA TYR A 72 -4.22 0.85 8.33
C TYR A 72 -3.28 2.06 8.40
N GLN A 73 -1.98 1.85 8.65
CA GLN A 73 -0.99 2.92 8.62
C GLN A 73 -0.96 3.60 7.25
N LEU A 74 -1.06 2.83 6.15
CA LEU A 74 -1.19 3.38 4.80
C LEU A 74 -2.42 4.29 4.67
N ALA A 75 -3.58 3.85 5.15
CA ALA A 75 -4.79 4.66 5.12
C ALA A 75 -4.61 5.97 5.90
N GLN A 76 -3.97 5.93 7.06
CA GLN A 76 -3.67 7.12 7.87
C GLN A 76 -2.65 8.07 7.20
N ILE A 77 -1.70 7.53 6.44
CA ILE A 77 -0.74 8.34 5.66
C ILE A 77 -1.46 9.05 4.51
N ILE A 78 -2.33 8.34 3.80
CA ILE A 78 -3.00 8.84 2.61
C ILE A 78 -4.09 9.86 2.96
N SER A 79 -4.86 9.57 4.00
CA SER A 79 -5.97 10.42 4.41
C SER A 79 -6.05 10.44 5.95
N PRO A 80 -5.26 11.33 6.57
CA PRO A 80 -5.18 11.45 8.02
C PRO A 80 -6.53 11.89 8.59
N SER A 81 -6.96 11.28 9.71
CA SER A 81 -8.18 11.64 10.46
C SER A 81 -9.51 11.07 9.93
N ASN A 82 -9.45 10.09 9.03
CA ASN A 82 -10.65 9.57 8.39
C ASN A 82 -11.55 8.68 9.26
N VAL A 83 -12.85 8.80 9.03
CA VAL A 83 -13.87 7.85 9.49
C VAL A 83 -13.99 6.74 8.46
N GLY A 84 -13.71 5.51 8.89
CA GLY A 84 -13.76 4.36 8.01
C GLY A 84 -13.87 3.05 8.76
N GLY A 85 -14.09 1.99 8.00
CA GLY A 85 -14.21 0.64 8.53
C GLY A 85 -13.64 -0.37 7.57
N VAL A 86 -13.16 -1.47 8.15
CA VAL A 86 -12.82 -2.69 7.43
C VAL A 86 -13.56 -3.84 8.10
N SER A 87 -14.19 -4.68 7.29
CA SER A 87 -14.88 -5.90 7.71
C SER A 87 -14.43 -7.06 6.86
N TRP A 88 -14.75 -8.27 7.31
CA TRP A 88 -14.50 -9.50 6.59
C TRP A 88 -15.72 -10.39 6.68
N GLU A 89 -16.12 -10.95 5.55
CA GLU A 89 -17.23 -11.89 5.42
C GLU A 89 -16.94 -12.83 4.24
N ASP A 90 -17.41 -14.07 4.32
CA ASP A 90 -17.31 -15.07 3.25
C ASP A 90 -15.92 -15.26 2.62
N GLY A 91 -14.86 -15.04 3.42
CA GLY A 91 -13.48 -15.18 2.97
C GLY A 91 -12.92 -13.98 2.21
N GLU A 92 -13.65 -12.87 2.13
CA GLU A 92 -13.25 -11.62 1.49
C GLU A 92 -13.15 -10.46 2.51
N GLY A 93 -12.40 -9.42 2.14
CA GLY A 93 -12.32 -8.17 2.88
C GLY A 93 -13.14 -7.08 2.21
N HIS A 94 -13.80 -6.26 3.02
CA HIS A 94 -14.53 -5.07 2.58
C HIS A 94 -14.03 -3.85 3.35
N ALA A 95 -13.76 -2.75 2.68
CA ALA A 95 -13.33 -1.51 3.31
C ALA A 95 -14.00 -0.29 2.70
N ARG A 96 -14.24 0.72 3.53
CA ARG A 96 -14.77 2.02 3.13
C ARG A 96 -14.13 3.11 3.97
N LEU A 97 -13.75 4.21 3.32
CA LEU A 97 -13.21 5.42 3.95
C LEU A 97 -14.05 6.63 3.50
N GLU A 98 -14.26 7.61 4.38
CA GLU A 98 -14.92 8.91 4.10
C GLU A 98 -16.29 8.83 3.44
N GLY A 99 -17.06 7.79 3.77
CA GLY A 99 -18.36 7.61 3.12
C GLY A 99 -18.28 7.31 1.62
N GLY A 100 -17.10 6.96 1.10
CA GLY A 100 -16.88 6.57 -0.31
C GLY A 100 -17.45 5.21 -0.70
N HIS A 101 -17.00 4.67 -1.83
CA HIS A 101 -17.40 3.33 -2.30
C HIS A 101 -16.85 2.22 -1.38
N TYR A 102 -17.57 1.09 -1.29
CA TYR A 102 -17.05 -0.12 -0.65
C TYR A 102 -16.09 -0.83 -1.59
N TRP A 103 -14.83 -0.95 -1.17
CA TRP A 103 -13.82 -1.68 -1.90
C TRP A 103 -13.69 -3.09 -1.36
N ARG A 104 -13.68 -4.05 -2.28
CA ARG A 104 -13.57 -5.48 -2.01
C ARG A 104 -12.19 -5.98 -2.40
N GLY A 105 -11.58 -6.80 -1.54
CA GLY A 105 -10.32 -7.48 -1.81
C GLY A 105 -10.33 -8.90 -1.27
N ALA A 106 -9.40 -9.75 -1.72
CA ALA A 106 -9.27 -11.13 -1.24
C ALA A 106 -8.93 -11.23 0.27
N THR A 107 -8.46 -10.13 0.88
CA THR A 107 -8.24 -10.03 2.32
C THR A 107 -8.64 -8.63 2.81
N PRO A 108 -8.88 -8.45 4.13
CA PRO A 108 -9.12 -7.14 4.74
C PRO A 108 -7.99 -6.13 4.48
N ALA A 109 -6.74 -6.58 4.49
CA ALA A 109 -5.59 -5.72 4.23
C ALA A 109 -5.60 -5.18 2.79
N ILE A 110 -5.89 -6.04 1.81
CA ILE A 110 -6.02 -5.64 0.40
C ILE A 110 -7.21 -4.69 0.20
N ALA A 111 -8.36 -4.99 0.80
CA ALA A 111 -9.54 -4.14 0.73
C ALA A 111 -9.26 -2.73 1.29
N LEU A 112 -8.56 -2.65 2.42
CA LEU A 112 -8.19 -1.37 3.03
C LEU A 112 -7.17 -0.60 2.17
N CYS A 113 -6.21 -1.28 1.55
CA CYS A 113 -5.30 -0.66 0.58
C CYS A 113 -6.06 -0.07 -0.63
N LEU A 114 -7.03 -0.82 -1.18
CA LEU A 114 -7.88 -0.35 -2.28
C LEU A 114 -8.65 0.91 -1.89
N ALA A 115 -9.32 0.89 -0.73
CA ALA A 115 -10.08 2.03 -0.24
C ALA A 115 -9.18 3.27 -0.07
N ALA A 116 -8.02 3.11 0.57
CA ALA A 116 -7.08 4.22 0.77
C ALA A 116 -6.59 4.81 -0.55
N ILE A 117 -6.12 3.97 -1.47
CA ILE A 117 -5.55 4.41 -2.76
C ILE A 117 -6.63 5.08 -3.63
N ALA A 118 -7.85 4.54 -3.63
CA ALA A 118 -8.98 5.15 -4.33
C ALA A 118 -9.34 6.52 -3.75
N THR A 119 -9.42 6.66 -2.41
CA THR A 119 -9.66 7.95 -1.75
C THR A 119 -8.60 8.98 -2.15
N ARG A 120 -7.33 8.60 -2.28
CA ARG A 120 -6.28 9.49 -2.77
C ARG A 120 -6.53 9.99 -4.19
N ALA A 121 -7.04 9.11 -5.06
CA ALA A 121 -7.33 9.44 -6.44
C ALA A 121 -8.44 10.50 -6.55
N ASP A 122 -9.42 10.41 -5.65
CA ASP A 122 -10.57 11.33 -5.59
C ASP A 122 -10.18 12.68 -4.96
N ALA A 123 -9.34 12.68 -3.92
CA ALA A 123 -8.87 13.92 -3.27
C ALA A 123 -7.95 14.79 -4.16
N GLY A 124 -7.32 14.19 -5.18
CA GLY A 124 -6.50 14.90 -6.16
C GLY A 124 -7.25 15.33 -7.43
N SER A 125 -8.58 15.25 -7.45
CA SER A 125 -9.46 15.62 -8.57
C SER A 125 -10.04 17.02 -8.41
#